data_AF-A0A031ILB2-F1
#
_entry.id   AF-A0A031ILB2-F1
#
_cell.length_a   1.000
_cell.length_b   1.000
_cell.length_c   1.000
_cell.angle_alpha   90.00
_cell.angle_beta   90.00
_cell.angle_gamma   90.00
#
_symmetry.space_group_name_H-M   'P 1'
#
loop_
_entity.id
_entity.type
_entity.pdbx_description
1 polymer ?
#
loop_
_entity_poly.entity_id
_entity_poly.type
_entity_poly.pdbx_seq_one_letter_code
_entity_poly.pdbx_strand_id
1 'polypeptide(L)' 'MTKIERTYARIVREARKLNESYRQKYGKSIQIDEIASTLLCTEELVLESMEYVDRPQVV' A
#
# COMPACT_ATOMS: atom_id res chain seq x y z
N MET A 1 14.41 -4.06 -11.92
CA MET A 1 13.06 -3.76 -11.40
C MET A 1 12.04 -3.87 -12.51
N THR A 2 11.11 -4.82 -12.41
CA THR A 2 10.09 -5.08 -13.43
C THR A 2 8.97 -4.03 -13.40
N LYS A 3 8.06 -4.06 -14.38
CA LYS A 3 6.88 -3.17 -14.39
C LYS A 3 5.97 -3.42 -13.18
N ILE A 4 5.78 -4.68 -12.78
CA ILE A 4 4.92 -5.05 -11.67
C ILE A 4 5.51 -4.62 -10.32
N GLU A 5 6.82 -4.77 -10.13
CA GLU A 5 7.52 -4.32 -8.91
C GLU A 5 7.40 -2.81 -8.70
N ARG A 6 7.48 -2.02 -9.78
CA ARG A 6 7.24 -0.57 -9.72
C ARG A 6 5.81 -0.24 -9.30
N THR A 7 4.83 -1.04 -9.74
CA THR A 7 3.44 -0.89 -9.31
C THR A 7 3.30 -1.17 -7.81
N TYR A 8 3.87 -2.27 -7.32
CA TYR A 8 3.84 -2.61 -5.88
C TYR A 8 4.48 -1.52 -5.03
N ALA A 9 5.67 -1.04 -5.41
CA ALA A 9 6.34 0.06 -4.70
C ALA A 9 5.49 1.34 -4.68
N ARG A 10 4.80 1.66 -5.78
CA ARG A 10 3.88 2.81 -5.85
C ARG A 10 2.68 2.63 -4.93
N ILE A 11 2.05 1.46 -4.94
CA ILE A 11 0.90 1.16 -4.08
C ILE A 11 1.28 1.31 -2.61
N VAL A 12 2.39 0.71 -2.18
CA VAL A 12 2.86 0.81 -0.79
C VAL A 12 3.14 2.25 -0.40
N ARG A 13 3.79 3.03 -1.28
CA ARG A 13 4.07 4.45 -1.01
C ARG A 13 2.79 5.26 -0.81
N GLU A 14 1.83 5.14 -1.72
CA GLU A 14 0.57 5.89 -1.62
C GLU A 14 -0.29 5.41 -0.43
N ALA A 15 -0.34 4.09 -0.18
CA ALA A 15 -1.03 3.52 0.98
C ALA A 15 -0.45 4.03 2.31
N ARG A 16 0.87 4.12 2.44
CA ARG A 16 1.54 4.68 3.63
C ARG A 16 1.19 6.16 3.82
N LYS A 17 1.20 6.96 2.74
CA LYS A 17 0.81 8.38 2.77
C LYS A 17 -0.65 8.59 3.16
N LEU A 18 -1.55 7.76 2.61
CA LEU A 18 -2.97 7.77 2.98
C LEU A 18 -3.16 7.43 4.44
N ASN A 19 -2.51 6.37 4.92
CA ASN A 19 -2.61 5.94 6.31
C ASN A 19 -2.05 6.99 7.28
N GLU A 20 -0.96 7.67 6.94
CA GLU A 20 -0.43 8.77 7.75
C GLU A 20 -1.42 9.94 7.83
N SER A 21 -1.97 10.36 6.68
CA SER A 21 -2.96 11.44 6.60
C SER A 21 -4.23 11.09 7.38
N TYR A 22 -4.69 9.85 7.28
CA TYR A 22 -5.86 9.35 8.00
C TYR A 22 -5.60 9.29 9.51
N ARG A 23 -4.41 8.83 9.94
CA ARG A 23 -4.00 8.84 11.34
C ARG A 23 -3.96 10.25 11.93
N GLN A 24 -3.44 11.22 11.20
CA GLN A 24 -3.42 12.62 11.64
C GLN A 24 -4.83 13.20 11.82
N LYS A 25 -5.77 12.82 10.94
CA LYS A 25 -7.14 13.35 10.94
C LYS A 25 -8.08 12.65 11.93
N TYR A 26 -7.95 11.33 12.08
CA TYR A 26 -8.92 10.51 12.80
C TYR A 26 -8.33 9.78 14.02
N GLY A 27 -7.02 9.88 14.27
CA GLY A 27 -6.36 9.24 15.41
C GLY A 27 -6.26 7.70 15.33
N LYS A 28 -6.59 7.10 14.18
CA LYS A 28 -6.56 5.65 13.94
C LYS A 28 -6.04 5.32 12.54
N SER A 29 -5.61 4.09 12.31
CA SER A 29 -5.19 3.63 10.99
C SER A 29 -6.38 3.50 10.03
N ILE A 30 -6.14 3.81 8.76
CA ILE A 30 -7.10 3.57 7.67
C ILE A 30 -7.28 2.06 7.44
N GLN A 31 -8.48 1.63 7.05
CA GLN A 31 -8.71 0.24 6.69
C GLN A 31 -8.18 -0.09 5.28
N ILE A 32 -7.92 -1.37 5.00
CA ILE A 32 -7.33 -1.81 3.71
C ILE A 32 -8.33 -1.64 2.56
N ASP A 33 -9.62 -1.90 2.79
CA ASP A 33 -10.71 -1.67 1.83
C ASP A 33 -10.84 -0.19 1.45
N GLU A 34 -10.68 0.72 2.42
CA GLU A 34 -10.64 2.17 2.19
C GLU A 34 -9.41 2.58 1.36
N ILE A 35 -8.24 1.97 1.60
CA ILE A 35 -7.03 2.18 0.78
C ILE A 35 -7.29 1.70 -0.65
N ALA A 36 -7.77 0.47 -0.82
CA ALA A 36 -8.01 -0.15 -2.12
C ALA A 36 -9.00 0.68 -2.95
N SER A 37 -10.10 1.11 -2.31
CA SER A 37 -11.10 1.99 -2.92
C SER A 37 -10.49 3.33 -3.36
N THR A 38 -9.62 3.93 -2.53
CA THR A 38 -8.97 5.22 -2.85
C THR A 38 -7.94 5.09 -3.98
N LEU A 39 -7.22 3.97 -4.02
CA LEU A 39 -6.18 3.70 -5.02
C LEU A 39 -6.71 3.06 -6.30
N LEU A 40 -8.03 2.83 -6.40
CA LEU A 40 -8.70 2.18 -7.52
C LEU A 40 -8.10 0.81 -7.83
N CYS A 41 -7.85 0.02 -6.79
CA CYS A 41 -7.37 -1.35 -6.89
C CYS A 41 -8.14 -2.30 -5.95
N THR A 42 -7.72 -3.56 -5.88
CA THR A 42 -8.31 -4.54 -4.96
C THR A 42 -7.51 -4.61 -3.66
N GLU A 43 -8.15 -5.11 -2.59
CA GLU A 43 -7.50 -5.33 -1.30
C GLU A 43 -6.34 -6.31 -1.42
N GLU A 44 -6.51 -7.37 -2.22
CA GLU A 44 -5.47 -8.38 -2.47
C GLU A 44 -4.22 -7.73 -3.08
N LEU A 45 -4.40 -6.81 -4.03
CA LEU A 45 -3.27 -6.13 -4.66
C LEU A 45 -2.55 -5.20 -3.67
N VAL A 46 -3.26 -4.58 -2.72
CA VAL A 46 -2.65 -3.79 -1.65
C VAL A 46 -1.82 -4.68 -0.73
N LEU A 47 -2.39 -5.81 -0.29
CA LEU A 47 -1.73 -6.77 0.60
C LEU A 47 -0.51 -7.41 -0.07
N GLU A 48 -0.64 -7.87 -1.31
CA GLU A 48 0.46 -8.44 -2.09
C GLU A 48 1.60 -7.43 -2.25
N SER A 49 1.26 -6.17 -2.52
CA SER A 49 2.26 -5.10 -2.65
C SER A 49 3.02 -4.86 -1.33
N MET A 50 2.32 -4.85 -0.19
CA MET A 50 2.94 -4.71 1.12
C MET A 50 3.87 -5.88 1.43
N GLU A 51 3.39 -7.11 1.21
CA GLU A 51 4.19 -8.32 1.42
C GLU A 51 5.44 -8.33 0.53
N TYR A 52 5.32 -7.95 -0.75
CA TYR A 52 6.44 -7.87 -1.66
C TYR A 52 7.53 -6.90 -1.17
N VAL A 53 7.14 -5.72 -0.67
CA VAL A 53 8.08 -4.68 -0.22
C VAL A 53 8.76 -5.06 1.10
N ASP A 54 8.05 -5.74 2.00
CA ASP A 54 8.57 -6.12 3.31
C ASP A 54 9.44 -7.40 3.26
N ARG A 55 9.34 -8.19 2.18
CA ARG A 55 10.22 -9.36 1.96
C ARG A 55 11.68 -8.93 1.76
N PRO A 56 12.64 -9.61 2.42
CA PRO A 56 14.06 -9.44 2.13
C PRO A 56 14.31 -9.75 0.65
N GLN A 57 14.76 -8.74 -0.10
CA GLN A 57 15.15 -8.93 -1.49
C GLN A 57 16.50 -9.66 -1.47
N VAL A 58 16.50 -10.97 -1.72
CA VAL A 58 17.74 -11.73 -1.90
C VAL A 58 18.32 -11.29 -3.25
N VAL A 59 19.39 -10.51 -3.19
CA VAL A 59 20.19 -10.09 -4.36
C VAL A 59 21.20 -11.17 -4.69
#